data_AF-I4EXV3-F1
#
_entry.id   AF-I4EXV3-F1
#
_cell.length_a   1.000
_cell.length_b   1.000
_cell.length_c   1.000
_cell.angle_alpha   90.00
_cell.angle_beta   90.00
_cell.angle_gamma   90.00
#
_symmetry.space_group_name_H-M   'P 1'
#
loop_
_entity.id
_entity.type
_entity.pdbx_description
1 polymer ?
#
loop_
_entity_poly.entity_id
_entity_poly.type
_entity_poly.pdbx_seq_one_letter_code
_entity_poly.pdbx_strand_id
1 'polypeptide(L)'
;MGGWWADPRAAVVAEALAPMDWRGLTARMLTRRAVGALDRYSVAHFLAGVPGARVGGLGPVDPADHADPRVEPLVHALESRPWRAWSLDRVCADLVSSLAAWQVAWQSGREREWGPEGR
;
A
#
# COMPACT_ATOMS: atom_id res chain seq x y z
N MET A 1 9.89 -17.21 12.91
CA MET A 1 8.81 -16.30 13.30
C MET A 1 9.30 -14.88 13.11
N GLY A 2 9.06 -14.26 11.95
CA GLY A 2 9.31 -12.82 11.77
C GLY A 2 8.06 -12.09 12.21
N GLY A 3 8.14 -11.28 13.27
CA GLY A 3 6.99 -10.49 13.67
C GLY A 3 6.70 -9.42 12.60
N TRP A 4 5.44 -8.99 12.53
CA TRP A 4 4.90 -7.79 11.89
C TRP A 4 5.76 -6.50 11.89
N TRP A 5 6.87 -6.46 12.62
CA TRP A 5 7.89 -5.40 12.63
C TRP A 5 8.91 -5.50 11.47
N ALA A 6 8.89 -6.57 10.67
CA ALA A 6 9.84 -6.79 9.56
C ALA A 6 9.17 -6.93 8.18
N ASP A 7 7.98 -6.36 7.96
CA ASP A 7 7.39 -6.35 6.61
C ASP A 7 8.14 -5.34 5.72
N PRO A 8 8.88 -5.78 4.69
CA PRO A 8 9.63 -4.87 3.81
C PRO A 8 8.72 -3.85 3.11
N ARG A 9 7.43 -4.17 2.93
CA ARG A 9 6.44 -3.25 2.38
C ARG A 9 6.21 -2.06 3.29
N ALA A 10 6.14 -2.27 4.61
CA ALA A 10 5.96 -1.20 5.58
C ALA A 10 7.19 -0.30 5.63
N ALA A 11 8.39 -0.88 5.53
CA ALA A 11 9.65 -0.13 5.47
C ALA A 11 9.69 0.80 4.23
N VAL A 12 9.30 0.32 3.05
CA VAL A 12 9.27 1.15 1.84
C VAL A 12 8.27 2.30 1.95
N VAL A 13 7.10 2.06 2.57
CA VAL A 13 6.14 3.15 2.83
C VAL A 13 6.73 4.16 3.82
N ALA A 14 7.42 3.70 4.87
CA ALA A 14 8.08 4.58 5.83
C ALA A 14 9.17 5.43 5.15
N GLU A 15 10.00 4.84 4.29
CA GLU A 15 11.02 5.56 3.51
C GLU A 15 10.40 6.62 2.59
N ALA A 16 9.27 6.32 1.97
CA ALA A 16 8.56 7.27 1.11
C ALA A 16 7.93 8.44 1.91
N LEU A 17 7.51 8.19 3.16
CA LEU A 17 6.84 9.18 4.00
C LEU A 17 7.78 9.97 4.93
N ALA A 18 8.93 9.41 5.32
CA ALA A 18 9.86 10.01 6.29
C ALA A 18 10.39 11.40 5.90
N PRO A 19 10.66 11.71 4.61
CA PRO A 19 11.07 13.06 4.20
C PRO A 19 9.95 14.10 4.27
N MET A 20 8.70 13.68 4.51
CA MET A 20 7.52 14.53 4.47
C MET A 20 7.03 14.82 5.89
N ASP A 21 6.35 15.96 6.07
CA ASP A 21 5.49 16.17 7.23
C ASP A 21 4.21 15.32 7.07
N TRP A 22 4.34 14.01 7.21
CA TRP A 22 3.26 13.06 6.99
C TRP A 22 2.07 13.30 7.95
N ARG A 23 2.32 13.95 9.10
CA ARG A 23 1.27 14.41 10.02
C ARG A 23 0.53 15.64 9.50
N GLY A 24 1.06 16.40 8.57
CA GLY A 24 0.32 17.45 7.86
C GLY A 24 -0.59 16.93 6.75
N LEU A 25 -0.42 15.68 6.30
CA LEU A 25 -1.17 15.12 5.18
C LEU A 25 -2.63 14.81 5.54
N THR A 26 -3.51 14.87 4.54
CA THR A 26 -4.85 14.27 4.64
C THR A 26 -4.74 12.74 4.56
N ALA A 27 -5.73 12.03 5.08
CA ALA A 27 -5.78 10.56 4.98
C ALA A 27 -5.62 10.09 3.52
N ARG A 28 -6.30 10.75 2.58
CA ARG A 28 -6.19 10.48 1.14
C ARG A 28 -4.80 10.72 0.56
N MET A 29 -4.14 11.82 0.94
CA MET A 29 -2.77 12.10 0.48
C MET A 29 -1.76 11.07 1.00
N LEU A 30 -1.94 10.63 2.26
CA LEU A 30 -1.10 9.62 2.89
C LEU A 30 -1.32 8.24 2.25
N THR A 31 -2.58 7.83 2.07
CA THR A 31 -2.95 6.58 1.41
C THR A 31 -2.43 6.49 -0.01
N ARG A 32 -2.61 7.54 -0.84
CA ARG A 32 -2.12 7.53 -2.23
C ARG A 32 -0.61 7.37 -2.32
N ARG A 33 0.14 8.01 -1.42
CA ARG A 33 1.60 7.86 -1.34
C ARG A 33 2.01 6.45 -0.93
N ALA A 34 1.31 5.88 0.04
CA ALA A 34 1.57 4.51 0.45
C ALA A 34 1.30 3.51 -0.69
N VAL A 35 0.19 3.66 -1.41
CA VAL A 35 -0.13 2.80 -2.57
C VAL A 35 0.93 2.94 -3.66
N GLY A 36 1.33 4.16 -4.02
CA GLY A 36 2.39 4.38 -5.02
C GLY A 36 3.75 3.80 -4.62
N ALA A 37 4.12 3.91 -3.33
CA ALA A 37 5.33 3.29 -2.79
C ALA A 37 5.30 1.77 -2.89
N LEU A 38 4.13 1.16 -2.61
CA LEU A 38 3.92 -0.28 -2.70
C LEU A 38 3.90 -0.80 -4.15
N ASP A 39 3.37 -0.02 -5.10
CA ASP A 39 3.40 -0.36 -6.52
C ASP A 39 4.83 -0.41 -7.03
N ARG A 40 5.61 0.62 -6.71
CA ARG A 40 7.03 0.67 -7.06
C ARG A 40 7.79 -0.50 -6.44
N TYR A 41 7.54 -0.80 -5.16
CA TYR A 41 8.14 -1.96 -4.50
C TYR A 41 7.78 -3.26 -5.23
N SER A 42 6.52 -3.43 -5.61
CA SER A 42 6.05 -4.63 -6.31
C SER A 42 6.72 -4.80 -7.67
N VAL A 43 6.87 -3.72 -8.44
CA VAL A 43 7.60 -3.72 -9.72
C VAL A 43 9.07 -4.02 -9.52
N ALA A 44 9.73 -3.34 -8.57
CA ALA A 44 11.15 -3.56 -8.28
C ALA A 44 11.42 -5.01 -7.83
N HIS A 45 10.56 -5.54 -6.96
CA HIS A 45 10.65 -6.91 -6.45
C HIS A 45 10.44 -7.93 -7.57
N PHE A 46 9.46 -7.71 -8.46
CA PHE A 46 9.24 -8.56 -9.62
C PHE A 46 10.46 -8.57 -10.57
N LEU A 47 10.99 -7.39 -10.90
CA LEU A 47 12.15 -7.27 -11.79
C LEU A 47 13.43 -7.86 -11.19
N ALA A 48 13.62 -7.78 -9.88
CA ALA A 48 14.74 -8.42 -9.20
C ALA A 48 14.74 -9.96 -9.35
N GLY A 49 13.58 -10.56 -9.62
CA GLY A 49 13.44 -11.98 -9.92
C GLY A 49 13.78 -12.36 -11.36
N VAL A 50 13.94 -11.39 -12.28
CA VAL A 50 14.23 -11.65 -13.69
C VAL A 50 15.74 -11.76 -13.92
N PRO A 51 16.26 -12.93 -14.35
CA PRO A 51 17.70 -13.10 -14.58
C PRO A 51 18.24 -12.10 -15.61
N GLY A 52 19.33 -11.42 -15.26
CA GLY A 52 19.98 -10.43 -16.12
C GLY A 52 19.29 -9.05 -16.13
N ALA A 53 18.18 -8.86 -15.43
CA ALA A 53 17.56 -7.55 -15.29
C ALA A 53 18.43 -6.65 -14.40
N ARG A 54 18.72 -5.44 -14.89
CA ARG A 54 19.30 -4.36 -14.09
C ARG A 54 18.21 -3.36 -13.81
N VAL A 55 17.71 -3.35 -12.58
CA VAL A 55 16.78 -2.31 -12.12
C VAL A 55 17.61 -1.05 -11.90
N GLY A 56 17.49 -0.08 -12.82
CA GLY A 56 18.06 1.25 -12.62
C GLY A 56 17.34 2.00 -11.50
N GLY A 57 17.77 3.23 -11.21
CA GLY A 57 17.04 4.09 -10.28
C GLY A 57 15.64 4.38 -10.83
N LEU A 58 14.60 3.86 -10.19
CA LEU A 58 13.21 3.99 -10.63
C LEU A 58 12.65 5.44 -10.48
N GLY A 59 13.47 6.45 -10.15
CA GLY A 59 13.04 7.86 -9.96
C GLY A 59 12.38 8.15 -8.61
N PRO A 60 11.69 9.29 -8.41
CA PRO A 60 10.86 9.53 -7.22
C PRO A 60 9.63 8.60 -7.17
N VAL A 61 9.02 8.45 -5.98
CA VAL A 61 7.76 7.72 -5.81
C VAL A 61 6.60 8.67 -6.11
N ASP A 62 5.87 8.39 -7.18
CA ASP A 62 4.62 9.11 -7.47
C ASP A 62 3.47 8.57 -6.61
N PRO A 63 2.56 9.44 -6.11
CA PRO A 63 1.32 8.98 -5.49
C PRO A 63 0.46 8.21 -6.52
N ALA A 64 -0.28 7.22 -6.04
CA ALA A 64 -1.25 6.49 -6.85
C ALA A 64 -2.27 7.44 -7.53
N ASP A 65 -2.87 7.00 -8.63
CA ASP A 65 -3.87 7.77 -9.37
C ASP A 65 -5.06 8.18 -8.47
N HIS A 66 -5.72 9.29 -8.80
CA HIS A 66 -6.90 9.75 -8.06
C HIS A 66 -8.09 8.78 -8.15
N ALA A 67 -8.20 8.05 -9.25
CA ALA A 67 -9.24 7.05 -9.51
C ALA A 67 -8.82 5.64 -9.10
N ASP A 68 -7.68 5.47 -8.43
CA ASP A 68 -7.21 4.15 -8.00
C ASP A 68 -8.20 3.53 -6.98
N PRO A 69 -8.80 2.37 -7.30
CA PRO A 69 -9.85 1.76 -6.48
C PRO A 69 -9.35 1.32 -5.09
N ARG A 70 -8.03 1.24 -4.88
CA ARG A 70 -7.41 0.89 -3.60
C ARG A 70 -7.45 2.04 -2.62
N VAL A 71 -7.56 3.28 -3.09
CA VAL A 71 -7.38 4.46 -2.24
C VAL A 71 -8.56 4.64 -1.30
N GLU A 72 -9.80 4.60 -1.79
CA GLU A 72 -10.97 4.93 -0.98
C GLU A 72 -11.17 3.98 0.22
N PRO A 73 -11.07 2.64 0.05
CA PRO A 73 -11.19 1.70 1.17
C PRO A 73 -10.12 1.91 2.26
N LEU A 74 -8.89 2.24 1.85
CA LEU A 74 -7.80 2.53 2.79
C LEU A 74 -7.99 3.88 3.49
N VAL A 75 -8.51 4.89 2.79
CA VAL A 75 -8.88 6.17 3.42
C VAL A 75 -9.92 5.92 4.50
N HIS A 76 -10.99 5.18 4.20
CA HIS A 76 -12.01 4.85 5.18
C HIS A 76 -11.44 4.09 6.39
N ALA A 77 -10.58 3.10 6.13
CA ALA A 77 -9.90 2.35 7.19
C ALA A 77 -9.03 3.25 8.07
N LEU A 78 -8.29 4.18 7.48
CA LEU A 78 -7.42 5.10 8.20
C LEU A 78 -8.22 6.15 9.01
N GLU A 79 -9.30 6.70 8.44
CA GLU A 79 -10.16 7.69 9.09
C GLU A 79 -10.95 7.12 10.27
N SER A 80 -11.18 5.81 10.30
CA SER A 80 -11.80 5.12 11.44
C SER A 80 -10.89 4.99 12.68
N ARG A 81 -9.64 5.46 12.59
CA ARG A 81 -8.59 5.23 13.60
C ARG A 81 -7.89 6.54 14.03
N PRO A 82 -7.30 6.60 15.23
CA PRO A 82 -6.54 7.75 15.69
C PRO A 82 -5.12 7.78 15.10
N TRP A 83 -4.98 7.59 13.79
CA TRP A 83 -3.68 7.37 13.12
C TRP A 83 -2.67 8.50 13.32
N ARG A 84 -3.13 9.73 13.57
CA ARG A 84 -2.27 10.88 13.87
C ARG A 84 -1.51 10.74 15.20
N ALA A 85 -2.04 9.97 16.14
CA ALA A 85 -1.42 9.70 17.44
C ALA A 85 -0.41 8.55 17.38
N TRP A 86 -0.25 7.88 16.24
CA TRP A 86 0.62 6.72 16.10
C TRP A 86 2.06 7.09 15.68
N SER A 87 2.97 6.12 15.83
CA SER A 87 4.29 6.17 15.18
C SER A 87 4.16 5.94 13.67
N LEU A 88 5.16 6.39 12.91
CA LEU A 88 5.21 6.17 11.47
C LEU A 88 5.14 4.67 11.14
N ASP A 89 5.94 3.84 11.83
CA ASP A 89 5.95 2.38 11.63
C ASP A 89 4.56 1.76 11.81
N ARG A 90 3.81 2.22 12.82
CA ARG A 90 2.47 1.71 13.10
C ARG A 90 1.49 2.10 11.99
N VAL A 91 1.56 3.33 11.48
CA VAL A 91 0.74 3.79 10.35
C VAL A 91 1.08 2.99 9.09
N CYS A 92 2.37 2.78 8.80
CA CYS A 92 2.81 1.99 7.65
C CYS A 92 2.34 0.53 7.74
N ALA A 93 2.49 -0.11 8.89
CA ALA A 93 2.02 -1.47 9.12
C ALA A 93 0.49 -1.60 8.98
N ASP A 94 -0.27 -0.62 9.48
CA ASP A 94 -1.74 -0.61 9.38
C ASP A 94 -2.20 -0.43 7.92
N LEU A 95 -1.56 0.46 7.16
CA LEU A 95 -1.85 0.65 5.74
C LEU A 95 -1.58 -0.62 4.91
N VAL A 96 -0.43 -1.26 5.12
CA VAL A 96 -0.09 -2.52 4.43
C VAL A 96 -1.07 -3.63 4.78
N SER A 97 -1.45 -3.74 6.06
CA SER A 97 -2.44 -4.73 6.52
C SER A 97 -3.83 -4.46 5.92
N SER A 98 -4.24 -3.19 5.87
CA SER A 98 -5.53 -2.77 5.30
C SER A 98 -5.59 -3.02 3.78
N LEU A 99 -4.48 -2.81 3.07
CA LEU A 99 -4.37 -3.16 1.65
C LEU A 99 -4.49 -4.66 1.42
N ALA A 100 -3.79 -5.47 2.21
CA ALA A 100 -3.88 -6.93 2.10
C ALA A 100 -5.31 -7.43 2.36
N ALA A 101 -5.98 -6.90 3.38
CA ALA A 101 -7.38 -7.24 3.68
C ALA A 101 -8.32 -6.84 2.53
N TRP A 102 -8.14 -5.64 1.96
CA TRP A 102 -8.91 -5.21 0.80
C TRP A 102 -8.67 -6.11 -0.43
N GLN A 103 -7.42 -6.49 -0.70
CA GLN A 103 -7.08 -7.37 -1.84
C GLN A 103 -7.78 -8.72 -1.74
N VAL A 104 -7.79 -9.32 -0.54
CA VAL A 104 -8.51 -10.58 -0.28
C VAL A 104 -10.01 -10.41 -0.53
N ALA A 105 -10.62 -9.37 0.03
CA ALA A 105 -12.05 -9.11 -0.14
C ALA A 105 -12.43 -8.87 -1.62
N TRP A 106 -11.59 -8.14 -2.36
CA TRP A 106 -11.80 -7.85 -3.77
C TRP A 106 -11.70 -9.12 -4.64
N GLN A 107 -10.72 -10.00 -4.37
CA GLN A 107 -10.58 -11.27 -5.07
C GLN A 107 -11.79 -12.18 -4.83
N SER A 108 -12.25 -12.32 -3.59
CA SER A 108 -13.46 -13.10 -3.27
C SER A 108 -14.74 -12.48 -3.84
N GLY A 109 -14.81 -11.16 -4.00
CA GLY A 109 -15.90 -10.48 -4.70
C GLY A 109 -15.93 -10.86 -6.18
N ARG A 110 -14.77 -10.81 -6.86
CA ARG A 110 -14.67 -11.21 -8.27
C ARG A 110 -14.98 -12.68 -8.49
N GLU A 111 -14.54 -13.58 -7.63
CA GLU A 111 -14.87 -15.01 -7.78
C GLU A 111 -16.37 -15.29 -7.70
N ARG A 112 -17.12 -14.51 -6.91
CA ARG A 112 -18.58 -14.61 -6.82
C ARG A 112 -19.30 -14.04 -8.05
N GLU A 113 -18.77 -12.97 -8.63
CA GLU A 113 -19.32 -12.37 -9.86
C GLU A 113 -19.17 -13.29 -11.09
N TRP A 114 -18.10 -14.10 -11.14
CA TRP A 114 -17.78 -14.98 -12.27
C TRP A 114 -18.02 -16.48 -11.99
N GLY A 115 -18.63 -16.82 -10.84
CA GLY A 115 -19.01 -18.19 -10.48
C GLY A 115 -20.24 -18.70 -11.25
N PRO A 116 -20.48 -20.02 -11.31
CA PRO A 116 -21.55 -20.62 -12.12
C PRO A 116 -22.98 -20.22 -11.69
N GLU A 117 -23.15 -19.49 -10.59
CA GLU A 117 -24.44 -19.06 -10.05
C GLU A 117 -24.91 -17.70 -10.60
N GLY A 118 -24.11 -17.03 -11.43
CA GLY A 118 -24.40 -15.70 -11.99
C GLY A 118 -24.91 -15.69 -13.44
N ARG A 119 -25.79 -16.62 -13.84
CA ARG A 119 -26.44 -16.59 -15.16
C ARG A 119 -27.95 -16.71 -15.07
#